data_AF-A0A9X7VY45-F1
#
_entry.id   AF-A0A9X7VY45-F1
#
_cell.length_a   1.000
_cell.length_b   1.000
_cell.length_c   1.000
_cell.angle_alpha   90.00
_cell.angle_beta   90.00
_cell.angle_gamma   90.00
#
_symmetry.space_group_name_H-M   'P 1'
#
loop_
_entity.id
_entity.type
_entity.pdbx_description
1 polymer ?
#
loop_
_entity_poly.entity_id
_entity_poly.type
_entity_poly.pdbx_seq_one_letter_code
_entity_poly.pdbx_strand_id
1 'polypeptide(L)'
;MYSFLVFGTAGCWSSRELNESALVAGAGFDRRDGKYQLTIQILQPGKLTPSTRGQSERAVYVSQDTGKTIFEAIRTFPHQTTRKLYWSHCQVFIVGREIAEESVTKTLNWFYRNQELRPLSYVAMSEGEASEILMTKTHLNPIPAYDIASDIKTLSDTSQAPTVTLKDFMKMTANPIGTAYMPVLNKMRIVGTAVFLHDRLAGELNWDESRGLLSLNGLVNSGKILVPSSTTVRTERTEQQDFSTFEIIHENVTRKVKFVQSKPIVSYHIRCTVDLADDPSLEQHSTSDVKKLEQEASERIKQQAEACIQKVKDWHADVIGAGEAIHRSRPREWQRLKDGWEQKFPSTSIEVTADVRVRHEGLIRGRM
;
A
#
# COMPACT_ATOMS: atom_id res chain seq x y z
N MET A 1 26.58 -42.55 52.51
CA MET A 1 25.27 -42.34 51.88
C MET A 1 25.34 -41.04 51.09
N TYR A 2 25.73 -41.12 49.82
CA TYR A 2 25.87 -39.95 48.95
C TYR A 2 24.54 -39.74 48.21
N SER A 3 23.81 -38.68 48.54
CA SER A 3 22.63 -38.25 47.79
C SER A 3 23.08 -37.61 46.47
N PHE A 4 22.81 -38.30 45.36
CA PHE A 4 22.89 -37.73 44.02
C PHE A 4 21.63 -36.88 43.79
N LEU A 5 21.81 -35.57 43.70
CA LEU A 5 20.75 -34.61 43.39
C LEU A 5 20.62 -34.53 41.86
N VAL A 6 19.60 -35.18 41.30
CA VAL A 6 19.30 -35.13 39.87
C VAL A 6 18.58 -33.81 39.58
N PHE A 7 19.28 -32.86 38.95
CA PHE A 7 18.66 -31.69 38.33
C PHE A 7 17.90 -32.15 37.08
N GLY A 8 16.57 -32.27 37.20
CA GLY A 8 15.71 -32.38 36.03
C GLY A 8 15.79 -31.10 35.22
N THR A 9 16.47 -31.14 34.08
CA THR A 9 16.32 -30.13 33.06
C THR A 9 14.87 -30.23 32.57
N ALA A 10 14.05 -29.25 32.93
CA ALA A 10 12.79 -28.99 32.25
C ALA A 10 13.15 -28.61 30.81
N GLY A 11 13.34 -29.63 29.96
CA GLY A 11 13.49 -29.46 28.52
C GLY A 11 12.28 -28.68 28.02
N CYS A 12 12.53 -27.66 27.20
CA CYS A 12 11.49 -26.81 26.60
C CYS A 12 10.40 -27.65 25.93
N TRP A 13 9.31 -27.88 26.65
CA TRP A 13 8.12 -28.64 26.25
C TRP A 13 7.25 -27.84 25.27
N SER A 14 7.83 -27.18 24.28
CA SER A 14 7.05 -26.46 23.26
C SER A 14 7.66 -26.45 21.86
N SER A 15 8.55 -27.40 21.55
CA SER A 15 8.93 -27.62 20.15
C SER A 15 7.76 -28.30 19.42
N ARG A 16 6.94 -27.51 18.70
CA ARG A 16 6.04 -28.03 17.67
C ARG A 16 6.89 -28.37 16.44
N GLU A 17 6.83 -29.61 15.98
CA GLU A 17 7.63 -30.04 14.83
C GLU A 17 7.14 -29.36 13.54
N LEU A 18 8.09 -28.87 12.73
CA LEU A 18 7.87 -28.32 11.39
C LEU A 18 7.15 -29.31 10.45
N ASN A 19 7.19 -30.62 10.77
CA ASN A 19 6.56 -31.68 9.99
C ASN A 19 5.05 -31.86 10.25
N GLU A 20 4.48 -31.23 11.28
CA GLU A 20 3.05 -31.34 11.60
C GLU A 20 2.23 -30.10 11.20
N SER A 21 2.90 -29.04 10.77
CA SER A 21 2.30 -27.75 10.43
C SER A 21 2.44 -27.43 8.94
N ALA A 22 1.39 -26.85 8.37
CA ALA A 22 1.39 -26.27 7.03
C ALA A 22 1.64 -24.76 7.14
N LEU A 23 2.87 -24.33 6.82
CA LEU A 23 3.27 -22.91 6.91
C LEU A 23 2.63 -22.12 5.77
N VAL A 24 1.72 -21.22 6.09
CA VAL A 24 1.04 -20.37 5.09
C VAL A 24 1.93 -19.16 4.77
N ALA A 25 2.25 -18.96 3.50
CA ALA A 25 3.03 -17.84 2.97
C ALA A 25 2.17 -16.64 2.57
N GLY A 26 0.96 -16.90 2.06
CA GLY A 26 -0.02 -15.89 1.66
C GLY A 26 -1.41 -16.49 1.51
N ALA A 27 -2.42 -15.62 1.57
CA ALA A 27 -3.83 -16.01 1.43
C ALA A 27 -4.56 -15.07 0.47
N GLY A 28 -5.39 -15.65 -0.39
CA GLY A 28 -6.26 -14.96 -1.34
C GLY A 28 -7.71 -15.25 -0.99
N PHE A 29 -8.57 -14.24 -1.10
CA PHE A 29 -9.99 -14.34 -0.78
C PHE A 29 -10.81 -13.89 -1.97
N ASP A 30 -11.64 -14.78 -2.49
CA ASP A 30 -12.51 -14.53 -3.64
C ASP A 30 -13.95 -14.94 -3.31
N ARG A 31 -14.88 -14.53 -4.17
CA ARG A 31 -16.24 -15.06 -4.20
C ARG A 31 -16.37 -16.03 -5.37
N ARG A 32 -17.03 -17.17 -5.12
CA ARG A 32 -17.30 -18.17 -6.15
C ARG A 32 -18.60 -18.90 -5.85
N ASP A 33 -19.53 -18.89 -6.80
CA ASP A 33 -20.86 -19.52 -6.66
C ASP A 33 -21.60 -19.12 -5.37
N GLY A 34 -21.50 -17.84 -4.99
CA GLY A 34 -22.12 -17.29 -3.77
C GLY A 34 -21.43 -17.68 -2.45
N LYS A 35 -20.33 -18.43 -2.50
CA LYS A 35 -19.50 -18.81 -1.33
C LYS A 35 -18.22 -17.99 -1.29
N TYR A 36 -17.59 -17.95 -0.12
CA TYR A 36 -16.20 -17.53 -0.03
C TYR A 36 -15.31 -18.63 -0.58
N GLN A 37 -14.33 -18.26 -1.38
CA GLN A 37 -13.21 -19.10 -1.76
C GLN A 37 -11.95 -18.58 -1.06
N LEU A 38 -11.30 -19.46 -0.30
CA LEU A 38 -10.00 -19.19 0.30
C LEU A 38 -8.94 -19.95 -0.50
N THR A 39 -7.97 -19.21 -1.02
CA THR A 39 -6.77 -19.76 -1.65
C THR A 39 -5.59 -19.55 -0.69
N ILE A 40 -4.83 -20.59 -0.37
CA ILE A 40 -3.63 -20.48 0.47
C ILE A 40 -2.41 -21.02 -0.25
N GLN A 41 -1.29 -20.33 -0.05
CA GLN A 41 0.01 -20.77 -0.52
C GLN A 41 0.79 -21.37 0.66
N ILE A 42 1.04 -22.68 0.62
CA ILE A 42 1.72 -23.45 1.69
C ILE A 42 3.17 -23.70 1.29
N LEU A 43 4.12 -23.37 2.16
CA LEU A 43 5.54 -23.62 1.92
C LEU A 43 5.87 -25.12 1.92
N GLN A 44 6.80 -25.53 1.07
CA GLN A 44 7.39 -26.87 1.07
C GLN A 44 8.90 -26.78 1.41
N PRO A 45 9.28 -26.76 2.70
CA PRO A 45 10.66 -26.47 3.12
C PRO A 45 11.72 -27.39 2.49
N GLY A 46 11.41 -28.68 2.29
CA GLY A 46 12.31 -29.66 1.69
C GLY A 46 12.57 -29.46 0.19
N LYS A 47 11.89 -28.50 -0.46
CA LYS A 47 11.96 -28.20 -1.90
C LYS A 47 12.52 -26.80 -2.19
N LEU A 48 13.10 -26.15 -1.18
CA LEU A 48 13.69 -24.81 -1.29
C LEU A 48 15.14 -24.82 -1.76
N THR A 49 15.81 -25.99 -1.75
CA THR A 49 17.15 -26.18 -2.30
C THR A 49 17.09 -26.62 -3.77
N PRO A 50 17.87 -26.00 -4.69
CA PRO A 50 17.91 -26.44 -6.08
C PRO A 50 18.42 -27.88 -6.16
N SER A 51 17.60 -28.80 -6.68
CA SER A 51 18.04 -30.16 -6.93
C SER A 51 18.95 -30.17 -8.16
N THR A 52 20.05 -30.91 -8.10
CA THR A 52 21.02 -31.13 -9.20
C THR A 52 20.44 -31.89 -10.40
N ARG A 53 19.13 -32.14 -10.44
CA ARG A 53 18.44 -32.94 -11.47
C ARG A 53 17.24 -32.19 -12.08
N GLY A 54 17.43 -31.01 -12.64
CA GLY A 54 16.61 -30.44 -13.74
C GLY A 54 15.07 -30.36 -13.60
N GLN A 55 14.47 -30.81 -12.50
CA GLN A 55 13.05 -30.69 -12.18
C GLN A 55 12.93 -29.59 -11.14
N SER A 56 12.36 -28.47 -11.57
CA SER A 56 11.88 -27.42 -10.67
C SER A 56 10.78 -28.01 -9.81
N GLU A 57 11.14 -28.51 -8.63
CA GLU A 57 10.17 -28.81 -7.60
C GLU A 57 9.59 -27.48 -7.09
N ARG A 58 8.25 -27.40 -7.01
CA ARG A 58 7.58 -26.17 -6.56
C ARG A 58 7.93 -25.92 -5.09
N ALA A 59 8.46 -24.73 -4.79
CA ALA A 59 8.70 -24.29 -3.41
C ALA A 59 7.41 -24.16 -2.58
N VAL A 60 6.27 -24.09 -3.26
CA VAL A 60 4.95 -23.95 -2.65
C VAL A 60 3.91 -24.89 -3.24
N TYR A 61 2.98 -25.30 -2.39
CA TYR A 61 1.74 -25.96 -2.75
C TYR A 61 0.59 -24.97 -2.56
N VAL A 62 -0.19 -24.74 -3.62
CA VAL A 62 -1.39 -23.89 -3.56
C VAL A 62 -2.60 -24.78 -3.37
N SER A 63 -3.44 -24.45 -2.40
CA SER A 63 -4.70 -25.16 -2.16
C SER A 63 -5.86 -24.18 -2.02
N GLN A 64 -7.04 -24.64 -2.39
CA GLN A 64 -8.27 -23.84 -2.40
C GLN A 64 -9.38 -24.60 -1.71
N ASP A 65 -10.20 -23.87 -0.95
CA ASP A 65 -11.43 -24.41 -0.39
C ASP A 65 -12.54 -23.35 -0.40
N THR A 66 -13.78 -23.80 -0.32
CA THR A 66 -14.96 -22.93 -0.34
C THR A 66 -15.83 -23.14 0.89
N GLY A 67 -16.45 -22.06 1.36
CA GLY A 67 -17.35 -22.09 2.51
C GLY A 67 -18.37 -20.96 2.46
N LYS A 68 -19.50 -21.13 3.14
CA LYS A 68 -20.48 -20.04 3.32
C LYS A 68 -19.91 -18.92 4.19
N THR A 69 -18.92 -19.24 5.01
CA THR A 69 -18.11 -18.27 5.76
C THR A 69 -16.63 -18.56 5.58
N ILE A 70 -15.78 -17.55 5.76
CA ILE A 70 -14.32 -17.71 5.77
C ILE A 70 -13.89 -18.73 6.83
N PHE A 71 -14.56 -18.76 7.98
CA PHE A 71 -14.25 -19.70 9.05
C PHE A 71 -14.56 -21.15 8.67
N GLU A 72 -15.66 -21.39 7.95
CA GLU A 72 -15.98 -22.70 7.40
C GLU A 72 -14.91 -23.14 6.41
N ALA A 73 -14.55 -22.27 5.46
CA ALA A 73 -13.48 -22.56 4.49
C ALA A 73 -12.15 -22.89 5.19
N ILE A 74 -11.77 -22.14 6.24
CA ILE A 74 -10.55 -22.43 7.02
C ILE A 74 -10.63 -23.77 7.77
N ARG A 75 -11.80 -24.14 8.28
CA ARG A 75 -11.98 -25.38 9.06
C ARG A 75 -11.99 -26.63 8.20
N THR A 76 -12.33 -26.52 6.93
CA THR A 76 -12.31 -27.66 6.01
C THR A 76 -10.91 -27.95 5.47
N PHE A 77 -10.02 -26.95 5.42
CA PHE A 77 -8.63 -27.09 4.94
C PHE A 77 -7.80 -28.22 5.59
N PRO A 78 -7.79 -28.40 6.93
CA PRO A 78 -7.04 -29.49 7.57
C PRO A 78 -7.43 -30.89 7.09
N HIS A 79 -8.66 -31.09 6.59
CA HIS A 79 -9.08 -32.36 6.00
C HIS A 79 -8.38 -32.63 4.66
N GLN A 80 -7.91 -31.60 3.97
CA GLN A 80 -7.19 -31.72 2.70
C GLN A 80 -5.67 -31.78 2.89
N THR A 81 -5.13 -31.01 3.86
CA THR A 81 -3.67 -30.85 4.03
C THR A 81 -3.04 -31.84 5.00
N THR A 82 -3.85 -32.64 5.72
CA THR A 82 -3.48 -33.53 6.85
C THR A 82 -2.68 -32.87 7.98
N ARG A 83 -2.49 -31.55 7.90
CA ARG A 83 -1.65 -30.73 8.79
C ARG A 83 -2.42 -29.48 9.22
N LYS A 84 -2.19 -29.03 10.45
CA LYS A 84 -2.77 -27.77 10.94
C LYS A 84 -2.13 -26.59 10.20
N LEU A 85 -2.94 -25.64 9.74
CA LEU A 85 -2.45 -24.40 9.14
C LEU A 85 -1.76 -23.53 10.20
N TYR A 86 -0.56 -23.06 9.88
CA TYR A 86 0.21 -22.16 10.73
C TYR A 86 0.48 -20.86 9.99
N TRP A 87 -0.14 -19.78 10.48
CA TRP A 87 -0.25 -18.53 9.75
C TRP A 87 0.83 -17.48 10.10
N SER A 88 1.71 -17.78 11.05
CA SER A 88 2.75 -16.84 11.51
C SER A 88 3.75 -16.43 10.42
N HIS A 89 3.78 -17.15 9.29
CA HIS A 89 4.61 -16.85 8.12
C HIS A 89 3.88 -16.10 7.00
N CYS A 90 2.56 -15.87 7.15
CA CYS A 90 1.76 -15.23 6.12
C CYS A 90 2.24 -13.78 5.93
N GLN A 91 2.73 -13.45 4.74
CA GLN A 91 3.27 -12.12 4.44
C GLN A 91 2.23 -11.19 3.81
N VAL A 92 1.24 -11.74 3.10
CA VAL A 92 0.23 -10.94 2.39
C VAL A 92 -1.13 -11.61 2.37
N PHE A 93 -2.16 -10.79 2.52
CA PHE A 93 -3.57 -11.11 2.31
C PHE A 93 -4.06 -10.36 1.07
N ILE A 94 -4.58 -11.09 0.08
CA ILE A 94 -5.06 -10.53 -1.18
C ILE A 94 -6.58 -10.67 -1.22
N VAL A 95 -7.29 -9.56 -1.40
CA VAL A 95 -8.76 -9.52 -1.41
C VAL A 95 -9.23 -9.31 -2.85
N GLY A 96 -9.98 -10.26 -3.39
CA GLY A 96 -10.62 -10.14 -4.69
C GLY A 96 -11.69 -9.03 -4.70
N ARG A 97 -11.92 -8.46 -5.88
CA ARG A 97 -12.82 -7.31 -6.08
C ARG A 97 -14.23 -7.51 -5.50
N GLU A 98 -14.86 -8.67 -5.72
CA GLU A 98 -16.21 -8.94 -5.18
C GLU A 98 -16.28 -8.85 -3.65
N ILE A 99 -15.24 -9.32 -2.94
CA ILE A 99 -15.18 -9.19 -1.48
C ILE A 99 -14.93 -7.73 -1.08
N ALA A 100 -14.08 -7.03 -1.83
CA ALA A 100 -13.80 -5.61 -1.60
C ALA A 100 -15.07 -4.76 -1.71
N GLU A 101 -15.95 -5.05 -2.67
CA GLU A 101 -17.24 -4.37 -2.84
C GLU A 101 -18.27 -4.73 -1.74
N GLU A 102 -18.24 -5.97 -1.21
CA GLU A 102 -19.20 -6.39 -0.18
C GLU A 102 -18.83 -5.90 1.24
N SER A 103 -17.65 -6.27 1.71
CA SER A 103 -17.10 -5.95 3.03
C SER A 103 -15.78 -6.69 3.24
N VAL A 104 -14.67 -5.95 3.29
CA VAL A 104 -13.35 -6.50 3.56
C VAL A 104 -13.23 -6.99 5.00
N THR A 105 -13.83 -6.26 5.96
CA THR A 105 -13.64 -6.59 7.38
C THR A 105 -14.31 -7.90 7.78
N LYS A 106 -15.44 -8.29 7.17
CA LYS A 106 -16.05 -9.63 7.39
C LYS A 106 -15.05 -10.76 7.12
N THR A 107 -14.18 -10.58 6.13
CA THR A 107 -13.16 -11.54 5.73
C THR A 107 -11.94 -11.47 6.64
N LEU A 108 -11.39 -10.27 6.87
CA LEU A 108 -10.12 -10.10 7.56
C LEU A 108 -10.22 -10.12 9.10
N ASN A 109 -11.41 -9.91 9.68
CA ASN A 109 -11.59 -9.81 11.13
C ASN A 109 -11.24 -11.10 11.88
N TRP A 110 -11.46 -12.28 11.27
CA TRP A 110 -11.01 -13.54 11.86
C TRP A 110 -9.48 -13.56 12.02
N PHE A 111 -8.76 -13.07 11.01
CA PHE A 111 -7.31 -13.03 11.00
C PHE A 111 -6.76 -11.99 11.99
N TYR A 112 -7.41 -10.83 12.08
CA TYR A 112 -6.97 -9.77 13.00
C TYR A 112 -7.11 -10.16 14.48
N ARG A 113 -8.13 -10.95 14.84
CA ARG A 113 -8.43 -11.33 16.24
C ARG A 113 -7.64 -12.53 16.75
N ASN A 114 -7.06 -13.33 15.86
CA ASN A 114 -6.40 -14.57 16.24
C ASN A 114 -4.91 -14.34 16.58
N GLN A 115 -4.50 -14.72 17.79
CA GLN A 115 -3.17 -14.42 18.34
C GLN A 115 -2.01 -15.14 17.61
N GLU A 116 -2.29 -16.19 16.83
CA GLU A 116 -1.27 -16.91 16.04
C GLU A 116 -0.83 -16.15 14.75
N LEU A 117 -1.43 -14.98 14.46
CA LEU A 117 -1.20 -14.21 13.24
C LEU A 117 -0.31 -12.98 13.46
N ARG A 118 0.42 -12.60 12.40
CA ARG A 118 1.16 -11.34 12.37
C ARG A 118 0.22 -10.21 11.95
N PRO A 119 -0.06 -9.22 12.81
CA PRO A 119 -0.82 -8.04 12.40
C PRO A 119 -0.10 -7.21 11.31
N LEU A 120 1.18 -7.48 11.09
CA LEU A 120 2.05 -6.79 10.13
C LEU A 120 2.09 -7.47 8.75
N SER A 121 1.31 -8.52 8.50
CA SER A 121 1.11 -9.01 7.13
C SER A 121 0.49 -7.89 6.27
N TYR A 122 0.96 -7.74 5.04
CA TYR A 122 0.43 -6.77 4.10
C TYR A 122 -0.98 -7.14 3.64
N VAL A 123 -1.75 -6.14 3.21
CA VAL A 123 -3.03 -6.32 2.54
C VAL A 123 -3.00 -5.66 1.18
N ALA A 124 -3.65 -6.27 0.19
CA ALA A 124 -3.83 -5.70 -1.13
C ALA A 124 -5.16 -6.15 -1.73
N MET A 125 -5.73 -5.33 -2.62
CA MET A 125 -6.87 -5.72 -3.44
C MET A 125 -6.38 -6.27 -4.78
N SER A 126 -7.06 -7.26 -5.34
CA SER A 126 -6.83 -7.73 -6.71
C SER A 126 -7.93 -7.22 -7.64
N GLU A 127 -7.56 -6.72 -8.82
CA GLU A 127 -8.53 -6.43 -9.89
C GLU A 127 -9.17 -7.72 -10.44
N GLY A 128 -8.39 -8.80 -10.52
CA GLY A 128 -8.86 -10.13 -10.91
C GLY A 128 -9.09 -11.03 -9.69
N GLU A 129 -9.12 -12.34 -9.90
CA GLU A 129 -9.15 -13.29 -8.79
C GLU A 129 -7.83 -13.26 -8.01
N ALA A 130 -7.91 -13.17 -6.68
CA ALA A 130 -6.76 -13.31 -5.80
C ALA A 130 -6.08 -14.68 -5.97
N SER A 131 -6.86 -15.70 -6.35
CA SER A 131 -6.39 -17.04 -6.65
C SER A 131 -5.35 -17.09 -7.78
N GLU A 132 -5.57 -16.35 -8.88
CA GLU A 132 -4.70 -16.33 -10.05
C GLU A 132 -3.31 -15.79 -9.71
N ILE A 133 -3.28 -14.77 -8.84
CA ILE A 133 -2.04 -14.17 -8.36
C ILE A 133 -1.21 -15.19 -7.59
N LEU A 134 -1.82 -15.92 -6.65
CA LEU A 134 -1.12 -16.92 -5.84
C LEU A 134 -0.69 -18.17 -6.64
N MET A 135 -1.34 -18.45 -7.76
CA MET A 135 -0.99 -19.56 -8.66
C MET A 135 0.03 -19.19 -9.74
N THR A 136 0.40 -17.91 -9.86
CA THR A 136 1.30 -17.43 -10.90
C THR A 136 2.70 -18.04 -10.74
N LYS A 137 3.29 -18.47 -11.86
CA LYS A 137 4.70 -18.90 -11.89
C LYS A 137 5.58 -17.68 -12.03
N THR A 138 6.41 -17.45 -11.03
CA THR A 138 7.40 -16.36 -10.96
C THR A 138 8.79 -16.89 -11.34
N HIS A 139 9.58 -16.06 -12.04
CA HIS A 139 10.90 -16.47 -12.57
C HIS A 139 12.05 -16.30 -11.58
N LEU A 140 11.95 -15.33 -10.66
CA LEU A 140 13.05 -14.94 -9.77
C LEU A 140 12.92 -15.54 -8.36
N ASN A 141 11.70 -15.59 -7.83
CA ASN A 141 11.41 -16.05 -6.48
C ASN A 141 10.31 -17.08 -6.54
N PRO A 142 10.46 -18.27 -5.96
CA PRO A 142 9.53 -19.36 -6.19
C PRO A 142 8.23 -19.26 -5.34
N ILE A 143 8.01 -18.12 -4.67
CA ILE A 143 6.94 -17.90 -3.69
C ILE A 143 6.22 -16.57 -4.02
N PRO A 144 5.16 -16.58 -4.86
CA PRO A 144 4.44 -15.37 -5.27
C PRO A 144 4.01 -14.43 -4.12
N ALA A 145 3.49 -14.99 -3.02
CA ALA A 145 3.14 -14.21 -1.84
C ALA A 145 4.30 -13.36 -1.27
N TYR A 146 5.54 -13.85 -1.34
CA TYR A 146 6.71 -13.11 -0.86
C TYR A 146 7.16 -12.04 -1.84
N ASP A 147 6.95 -12.25 -3.14
CA ASP A 147 7.21 -11.24 -4.17
C ASP A 147 6.30 -10.05 -4.00
N ILE A 148 5.00 -10.31 -3.87
CA ILE A 148 4.01 -9.26 -3.65
C ILE A 148 4.29 -8.52 -2.35
N ALA A 149 4.62 -9.23 -1.27
CA ALA A 149 5.00 -8.60 -0.01
C ALA A 149 6.26 -7.75 -0.14
N SER A 150 7.24 -8.19 -0.93
CA SER A 150 8.44 -7.42 -1.24
C SER A 150 8.11 -6.18 -2.06
N ASP A 151 7.26 -6.29 -3.09
CA ASP A 151 6.83 -5.17 -3.93
C ASP A 151 6.02 -4.13 -3.13
N ILE A 152 5.13 -4.57 -2.24
CA ILE A 152 4.40 -3.68 -1.34
C ILE A 152 5.36 -2.99 -0.35
N LYS A 153 6.43 -3.68 0.06
CA LYS A 153 7.44 -3.10 0.93
C LYS A 153 8.26 -2.03 0.18
N THR A 154 8.65 -2.26 -1.07
CA THR A 154 9.43 -1.28 -1.86
C THR A 154 8.61 -0.05 -2.27
N LEU A 155 7.28 -0.08 -2.13
CA LEU A 155 6.45 1.13 -2.28
C LEU A 155 6.86 2.25 -1.33
N SER A 156 7.40 1.96 -0.14
CA SER A 156 7.91 3.01 0.76
C SER A 156 9.09 3.79 0.17
N ASP A 157 9.86 3.13 -0.70
CA ASP A 157 11.08 3.69 -1.30
C ASP A 157 10.77 4.45 -2.59
N THR A 158 9.68 4.10 -3.27
CA THR A 158 9.24 4.77 -4.51
C THR A 158 8.16 5.82 -4.28
N SER A 159 7.45 5.74 -3.15
CA SER A 159 6.26 6.52 -2.77
C SER A 159 5.21 6.65 -3.88
N GLN A 160 4.94 5.58 -4.65
CA GLN A 160 3.95 5.63 -5.73
C GLN A 160 2.55 5.18 -5.29
N ALA A 161 2.46 4.28 -4.31
CA ALA A 161 1.23 3.77 -3.71
C ALA A 161 1.48 3.45 -2.22
N PRO A 162 0.45 3.31 -1.37
CA PRO A 162 0.63 3.10 0.05
C PRO A 162 1.05 1.67 0.39
N THR A 163 1.97 1.54 1.33
CA THR A 163 2.24 0.29 2.05
C THR A 163 1.21 0.14 3.18
N VAL A 164 0.40 -0.91 3.16
CA VAL A 164 -0.67 -1.12 4.14
C VAL A 164 -0.60 -2.52 4.73
N THR A 165 -0.54 -2.61 6.06
CA THR A 165 -0.66 -3.88 6.79
C THR A 165 -2.10 -4.15 7.20
N LEU A 166 -2.40 -5.41 7.56
CA LEU A 166 -3.67 -5.79 8.17
C LEU A 166 -4.01 -4.91 9.37
N LYS A 167 -3.03 -4.63 10.24
CA LYS A 167 -3.21 -3.73 11.39
C LYS A 167 -3.59 -2.32 10.97
N ASP A 168 -2.96 -1.79 9.92
CA ASP A 168 -3.24 -0.44 9.44
C ASP A 168 -4.65 -0.35 8.86
N PHE A 169 -5.02 -1.32 8.01
CA PHE A 169 -6.38 -1.39 7.45
C PHE A 169 -7.45 -1.50 8.53
N MET A 170 -7.27 -2.38 9.52
CA MET A 170 -8.22 -2.53 10.63
C MET A 170 -8.31 -1.29 11.51
N LYS A 171 -7.21 -0.53 11.66
CA LYS A 171 -7.23 0.77 12.37
C LYS A 171 -7.95 1.85 11.57
N MET A 172 -7.71 1.94 10.27
CA MET A 172 -8.36 2.91 9.38
C MET A 172 -9.88 2.70 9.38
N THR A 173 -10.33 1.46 9.21
CA THR A 173 -11.76 1.11 9.23
C THR A 173 -12.44 1.33 10.60
N ALA A 174 -11.69 1.21 11.71
CA ALA A 174 -12.20 1.48 13.05
C ALA A 174 -12.18 2.98 13.46
N ASN A 175 -11.58 3.84 12.65
CA ASN A 175 -11.56 5.29 12.87
C ASN A 175 -12.99 5.86 12.75
N PRO A 176 -13.40 6.88 13.54
CA PRO A 176 -14.70 7.53 13.41
C PRO A 176 -15.02 8.10 12.02
N ILE A 177 -14.02 8.44 11.21
CA ILE A 177 -14.22 8.83 9.79
C ILE A 177 -14.63 7.61 8.97
N GLY A 178 -14.10 6.43 9.32
CA GLY A 178 -14.45 5.16 8.72
C GLY A 178 -14.06 5.09 7.26
N THR A 179 -12.83 5.43 6.91
CA THR A 179 -12.30 5.30 5.55
C THR A 179 -10.96 4.61 5.58
N ALA A 180 -10.68 3.78 4.59
CA ALA A 180 -9.43 3.03 4.48
C ALA A 180 -8.92 2.99 3.05
N TYR A 181 -7.70 2.53 2.87
CA TYR A 181 -7.13 2.28 1.56
C TYR A 181 -6.16 1.10 1.60
N MET A 182 -5.88 0.50 0.45
CA MET A 182 -4.84 -0.52 0.28
C MET A 182 -4.34 -0.54 -1.18
N PRO A 183 -3.12 -1.01 -1.46
CA PRO A 183 -2.62 -1.10 -2.83
C PRO A 183 -3.48 -2.06 -3.68
N VAL A 184 -3.57 -1.77 -4.98
CA VAL A 184 -4.27 -2.63 -5.97
C VAL A 184 -3.26 -3.40 -6.80
N LEU A 185 -3.52 -4.69 -6.98
CA LEU A 185 -2.79 -5.61 -7.82
C LEU A 185 -3.57 -5.89 -9.11
N ASN A 186 -2.91 -5.71 -10.24
CA ASN A 186 -3.27 -6.35 -11.50
C ASN A 186 -2.25 -7.45 -11.78
N LYS A 187 -2.68 -8.71 -11.62
CA LYS A 187 -1.79 -9.87 -11.60
C LYS A 187 -0.71 -9.66 -10.53
N MET A 188 0.56 -9.77 -10.89
CA MET A 188 1.70 -9.59 -9.98
C MET A 188 2.20 -8.15 -9.89
N ARG A 189 1.47 -7.15 -10.41
CA ARG A 189 1.92 -5.75 -10.43
C ARG A 189 1.00 -4.86 -9.63
N ILE A 190 1.57 -3.98 -8.83
CA ILE A 190 0.84 -2.88 -8.21
C ILE A 190 0.46 -1.89 -9.32
N VAL A 191 -0.75 -1.34 -9.28
CA VAL A 191 -1.26 -0.41 -10.31
C VAL A 191 -1.88 0.87 -9.75
N GLY A 192 -2.04 0.95 -8.42
CA GLY A 192 -2.69 2.08 -7.77
C GLY A 192 -3.15 1.75 -6.36
N THR A 193 -4.21 2.42 -5.92
CA THR A 193 -4.74 2.34 -4.55
C THR A 193 -6.26 2.19 -4.54
N ALA A 194 -6.77 1.15 -3.90
CA ALA A 194 -8.20 1.01 -3.63
C ALA A 194 -8.56 1.87 -2.42
N VAL A 195 -9.65 2.62 -2.54
CA VAL A 195 -10.22 3.48 -1.49
C VAL A 195 -11.52 2.86 -1.01
N PHE A 196 -11.69 2.82 0.31
CA PHE A 196 -12.81 2.19 0.98
C PHE A 196 -13.56 3.21 1.82
N LEU A 197 -14.87 3.22 1.68
CA LEU A 197 -15.80 3.87 2.60
C LEU A 197 -16.34 2.81 3.54
N HIS A 198 -16.07 3.00 4.82
CA HIS A 198 -16.08 1.99 5.87
C HIS A 198 -15.17 0.82 5.53
N ASP A 199 -15.73 -0.26 5.01
CA ASP A 199 -15.02 -1.47 4.63
C ASP A 199 -15.42 -1.99 3.24
N ARG A 200 -16.08 -1.12 2.45
CA ARG A 200 -16.51 -1.40 1.08
C ARG A 200 -15.75 -0.53 0.09
N LEU A 201 -15.40 -1.12 -1.06
CA LEU A 201 -14.72 -0.43 -2.14
C LEU A 201 -15.57 0.74 -2.62
N ALA A 202 -15.01 1.94 -2.57
CA ALA A 202 -15.62 3.15 -3.07
C ALA A 202 -15.06 3.54 -4.46
N GLY A 203 -13.78 3.23 -4.71
CA GLY A 203 -13.15 3.42 -6.00
C GLY A 203 -11.65 3.13 -5.97
N GLU A 204 -10.99 3.34 -7.10
CA GLU A 204 -9.57 3.05 -7.29
C GLU A 204 -8.83 4.28 -7.84
N LEU A 205 -7.77 4.67 -7.15
CA LEU A 205 -6.85 5.72 -7.55
C LEU A 205 -5.76 5.12 -8.44
N ASN A 206 -5.48 5.76 -9.58
CA ASN A 206 -4.32 5.40 -10.41
C ASN A 206 -3.00 5.84 -9.73
N TRP A 207 -1.86 5.65 -10.39
CA TRP A 207 -0.55 6.03 -9.84
C TRP A 207 -0.40 7.51 -9.45
N ASP A 208 -0.93 8.43 -10.24
CA ASP A 208 -0.82 9.86 -9.98
C ASP A 208 -1.70 10.28 -8.80
N GLU A 209 -2.91 9.78 -8.77
CA GLU A 209 -3.86 10.02 -7.70
C GLU A 209 -3.38 9.35 -6.39
N SER A 210 -2.77 8.17 -6.47
CA SER A 210 -2.14 7.48 -5.34
C SER A 210 -0.96 8.26 -4.79
N ARG A 211 -0.11 8.81 -5.67
CA ARG A 211 0.99 9.70 -5.28
C ARG A 211 0.46 10.95 -4.57
N GLY A 212 -0.64 11.52 -5.05
CA GLY A 212 -1.35 12.63 -4.41
C GLY A 212 -1.89 12.28 -3.02
N LEU A 213 -2.49 11.11 -2.86
CA LEU A 213 -2.94 10.58 -1.55
C LEU A 213 -1.80 10.53 -0.55
N LEU A 214 -0.63 10.03 -0.96
CA LEU A 214 0.56 9.94 -0.11
C LEU A 214 1.07 11.33 0.30
N SER A 215 1.13 12.29 -0.63
CA SER A 215 1.52 13.67 -0.32
C SER A 215 0.60 14.33 0.69
N LEU A 216 -0.72 14.24 0.48
CA LEU A 216 -1.72 14.83 1.38
C LEU A 216 -1.63 14.21 2.79
N ASN A 217 -1.35 12.91 2.85
CA ASN A 217 -1.17 12.17 4.10
C ASN A 217 0.22 12.31 4.73
N GLY A 218 1.20 12.91 4.03
CA GLY A 218 2.56 13.09 4.54
C GLY A 218 3.31 11.76 4.65
N LEU A 219 3.07 10.85 3.71
CA LEU A 219 3.60 9.49 3.69
C LEU A 219 4.73 9.29 2.66
N VAL A 220 5.17 10.38 2.02
CA VAL A 220 6.22 10.38 1.01
C VAL A 220 7.58 10.49 1.69
N ASN A 221 8.40 9.46 1.54
CA ASN A 221 9.75 9.46 2.10
C ASN A 221 10.83 9.63 1.04
N SER A 222 10.61 9.08 -0.15
CA SER A 222 11.51 9.10 -1.31
C SER A 222 10.72 8.79 -2.58
N GLY A 223 11.35 8.86 -3.75
CA GLY A 223 10.70 8.55 -5.02
C GLY A 223 11.14 9.50 -6.12
N LYS A 224 10.41 9.52 -7.22
CA LYS A 224 10.72 10.39 -8.35
C LYS A 224 9.57 11.30 -8.75
N ILE A 225 9.91 12.48 -9.24
CA ILE A 225 9.00 13.39 -9.95
C ILE A 225 9.46 13.45 -11.39
N LEU A 226 8.54 13.21 -12.31
CA LEU A 226 8.76 13.36 -13.74
C LEU A 226 8.02 14.62 -14.21
N VAL A 227 8.78 15.51 -14.83
CA VAL A 227 8.28 16.78 -15.37
C VAL A 227 8.59 16.79 -16.87
N PRO A 228 7.62 17.06 -17.76
CA PRO A 228 7.91 17.27 -19.17
C PRO A 228 8.90 18.43 -19.33
N SER A 229 10.06 18.18 -19.95
CA SER A 229 11.06 19.20 -20.19
C SER A 229 10.50 20.26 -21.14
N SER A 230 10.75 21.52 -20.83
CA SER A 230 10.39 22.62 -21.74
C SER A 230 11.24 22.67 -23.02
N THR A 231 12.28 21.85 -23.11
CA THR A 231 13.14 21.72 -24.29
C THR A 231 12.67 20.53 -25.12
N THR A 232 12.04 20.80 -26.27
CA THR A 232 11.79 19.75 -27.27
C THR A 232 13.09 19.52 -28.04
N VAL A 233 13.76 18.38 -27.85
CA VAL A 233 14.84 18.00 -28.75
C VAL A 233 14.22 17.60 -30.08
N ARG A 234 14.32 18.48 -31.07
CA ARG A 234 13.93 18.17 -32.45
C ARG A 234 14.96 17.20 -33.01
N THR A 235 14.65 15.91 -32.97
CA THR A 235 15.32 14.95 -33.85
C THR A 235 14.66 15.00 -35.23
N GLU A 236 15.43 14.77 -36.29
CA GLU A 236 14.99 14.89 -37.69
C GLU A 236 13.77 14.02 -38.08
N ARG A 237 13.26 13.16 -37.18
CA ARG A 237 12.18 12.20 -37.48
C ARG A 237 11.02 12.11 -36.49
N THR A 238 11.05 12.76 -35.32
CA THR A 238 9.90 12.84 -34.39
C THR A 238 10.06 13.97 -33.37
N GLU A 239 9.01 14.77 -33.14
CA GLU A 239 8.91 15.63 -31.95
C GLU A 239 8.65 14.73 -30.74
N GLN A 240 9.70 14.40 -29.99
CA GLN A 240 9.57 13.61 -28.77
C GLN A 240 9.69 14.55 -27.56
N GLN A 241 8.68 14.48 -26.68
CA GLN A 241 8.65 15.23 -25.42
C GLN A 241 9.69 14.62 -24.48
N ASP A 242 10.70 15.40 -24.14
CA ASP A 242 11.71 15.04 -23.14
C ASP A 242 11.18 15.27 -21.72
N PHE A 243 11.87 14.69 -20.73
CA PHE A 243 11.50 14.76 -19.32
C PHE A 243 12.70 15.06 -18.43
N SER A 244 12.47 15.89 -17.42
CA SER A 244 13.36 16.08 -16.29
C SER A 244 12.92 15.16 -15.15
N THR A 245 13.87 14.44 -14.56
CA THR A 245 13.64 13.54 -13.44
C THR A 245 14.26 14.10 -12.17
N PHE A 246 13.43 14.24 -11.14
CA PHE A 246 13.87 14.64 -9.81
C PHE A 246 13.77 13.46 -8.85
N GLU A 247 14.80 13.25 -8.04
CA GLU A 247 14.78 12.33 -6.91
C GLU A 247 14.36 13.07 -5.65
N ILE A 248 13.33 12.57 -4.97
CA ILE A 248 12.83 13.16 -3.72
C ILE A 248 13.76 12.78 -2.58
N ILE A 249 14.36 13.79 -1.96
CA ILE A 249 15.17 13.63 -0.75
C ILE A 249 14.28 13.62 0.49
N HIS A 250 13.32 14.55 0.55
CA HIS A 250 12.33 14.60 1.62
C HIS A 250 11.10 15.41 1.19
N GLU A 251 9.93 15.00 1.66
CA GLU A 251 8.69 15.76 1.50
C GLU A 251 7.97 15.89 2.85
N ASN A 252 7.47 17.09 3.13
CA ASN A 252 6.68 17.37 4.33
C ASN A 252 5.39 18.07 3.96
N VAL A 253 4.28 17.67 4.59
CA VAL A 253 2.99 18.35 4.46
C VAL A 253 2.60 19.03 5.77
N THR A 254 2.22 20.30 5.68
CA THR A 254 1.60 21.05 6.78
C THR A 254 0.11 21.23 6.50
N ARG A 255 -0.74 20.79 7.43
CA ARG A 255 -2.20 20.94 7.35
C ARG A 255 -2.65 22.08 8.26
N LYS A 256 -3.35 23.07 7.70
CA LYS A 256 -3.93 24.19 8.46
C LYS A 256 -5.44 24.20 8.28
N VAL A 257 -6.16 24.49 9.37
CA VAL A 257 -7.62 24.60 9.35
C VAL A 257 -8.02 26.01 9.76
N LYS A 258 -8.83 26.65 8.92
CA LYS A 258 -9.49 27.92 9.22
C LYS A 258 -11.00 27.74 9.11
N PHE A 259 -11.76 28.64 9.74
CA PHE A 259 -13.20 28.69 9.62
C PHE A 259 -13.60 30.06 9.09
N VAL A 260 -14.40 30.10 8.02
CA VAL A 260 -14.99 31.31 7.46
C VAL A 260 -16.49 31.09 7.42
N GLN A 261 -17.25 31.96 8.12
CA GLN A 261 -18.71 31.80 8.27
C GLN A 261 -19.12 30.38 8.71
N SER A 262 -18.41 29.83 9.70
CA SER A 262 -18.61 28.48 10.24
C SER A 262 -18.36 27.32 9.28
N LYS A 263 -17.82 27.57 8.08
CA LYS A 263 -17.38 26.52 7.15
C LYS A 263 -15.87 26.28 7.27
N PRO A 264 -15.41 25.02 7.39
CA PRO A 264 -14.00 24.71 7.45
C PRO A 264 -13.33 24.89 6.09
N ILE A 265 -12.12 25.46 6.10
CA ILE A 265 -11.18 25.46 4.99
C ILE A 265 -9.94 24.69 5.47
N VAL A 266 -9.62 23.60 4.77
CA VAL A 266 -8.45 22.76 5.06
C VAL A 266 -7.39 23.01 3.99
N SER A 267 -6.28 23.64 4.37
CA SER A 267 -5.17 23.95 3.47
C SER A 267 -4.02 22.97 3.70
N TYR A 268 -3.54 22.33 2.62
CA TYR A 268 -2.37 21.46 2.57
C TYR A 268 -1.21 22.23 1.93
N HIS A 269 -0.13 22.41 2.68
CA HIS A 269 1.11 23.00 2.18
C HIS A 269 2.19 21.92 2.09
N ILE A 270 2.48 21.47 0.87
CA ILE A 270 3.48 20.45 0.58
C ILE A 270 4.81 21.15 0.29
N ARG A 271 5.87 20.77 1.00
CA ARG A 271 7.23 21.23 0.74
C ARG A 271 8.09 20.02 0.40
N CYS A 272 8.78 20.07 -0.71
CA CYS A 272 9.58 18.96 -1.21
C CYS A 272 11.00 19.43 -1.54
N THR A 273 12.00 18.70 -1.07
CA THR A 273 13.39 18.90 -1.44
C THR A 273 13.82 17.76 -2.35
N VAL A 274 14.44 18.11 -3.46
CA VAL A 274 14.79 17.16 -4.52
C VAL A 274 16.23 17.34 -5.00
N ASP A 275 16.78 16.28 -5.56
CA ASP A 275 17.95 16.34 -6.46
C ASP A 275 17.49 16.22 -7.91
N LEU A 276 18.17 16.91 -8.81
CA LEU A 276 17.99 16.68 -10.24
C LEU A 276 18.80 15.44 -10.63
N ALA A 277 18.11 14.36 -11.00
CA ALA A 277 18.72 13.08 -11.34
C ALA A 277 19.06 13.00 -12.83
N ASP A 278 18.18 13.51 -13.68
CA ASP A 278 18.37 13.53 -15.14
C ASP A 278 17.62 14.71 -15.75
N ASP A 279 18.26 15.43 -16.68
CA ASP A 279 17.62 16.46 -17.49
C ASP A 279 18.39 16.65 -18.81
N PRO A 280 17.73 16.54 -19.97
CA PRO A 280 18.38 16.63 -21.28
C PRO A 280 19.10 17.94 -21.59
N SER A 281 18.86 19.00 -20.82
CA SER A 281 19.49 20.32 -20.93
C SER A 281 20.49 20.62 -19.80
N LEU A 282 20.94 19.59 -19.05
CA LEU A 282 21.82 19.71 -17.88
C LEU A 282 23.00 20.67 -18.03
N GLU A 283 23.65 20.71 -19.19
CA GLU A 283 24.81 21.55 -19.47
C GLU A 283 24.50 23.05 -19.62
N GLN A 284 23.23 23.42 -19.80
CA GLN A 284 22.80 24.78 -20.16
C GLN A 284 22.10 25.53 -19.00
N HIS A 285 21.89 24.90 -17.85
CA HIS A 285 21.06 25.47 -16.79
C HIS A 285 21.69 26.69 -16.10
N SER A 286 20.97 27.80 -16.18
CA SER A 286 21.12 28.99 -15.36
C SER A 286 20.29 28.89 -14.07
N THR A 287 20.50 29.81 -13.12
CA THR A 287 19.67 29.91 -11.91
C THR A 287 18.18 30.14 -12.23
N SER A 288 17.86 30.80 -13.34
CA SER A 288 16.47 30.96 -13.82
C SER A 288 15.85 29.64 -14.27
N ASP A 289 16.64 28.75 -14.88
CA ASP A 289 16.15 27.45 -15.36
C ASP A 289 15.83 26.52 -14.20
N VAL A 290 16.65 26.54 -13.13
CA VAL A 290 16.37 25.79 -11.89
C VAL A 290 15.07 26.25 -11.24
N LYS A 291 14.79 27.57 -11.18
CA LYS A 291 13.52 28.07 -10.62
C LYS A 291 12.31 27.64 -11.45
N LYS A 292 12.47 27.56 -12.77
CA LYS A 292 11.41 27.09 -13.66
C LYS A 292 11.12 25.61 -13.41
N LEU A 293 12.17 24.79 -13.32
CA LEU A 293 12.07 23.37 -12.96
C LEU A 293 11.43 23.15 -11.58
N GLU A 294 11.80 23.94 -10.57
CA GLU A 294 11.14 23.94 -9.25
C GLU A 294 9.64 24.24 -9.37
N GLN A 295 9.26 25.24 -10.18
CA GLN A 295 7.86 25.61 -10.38
C GLN A 295 7.07 24.51 -11.10
N GLU A 296 7.63 23.91 -12.14
CA GLU A 296 6.99 22.83 -12.89
C GLU A 296 6.84 21.56 -12.04
N ALA A 297 7.86 21.21 -11.25
CA ALA A 297 7.77 20.12 -10.28
C ALA A 297 6.73 20.40 -9.18
N SER A 298 6.64 21.65 -8.71
CA SER A 298 5.63 22.08 -7.74
C SER A 298 4.21 21.93 -8.30
N GLU A 299 4.00 22.38 -9.53
CA GLU A 299 2.71 22.26 -10.21
C GLU A 299 2.34 20.78 -10.43
N ARG A 300 3.32 19.92 -10.75
CA ARG A 300 3.10 18.48 -10.89
C ARG A 300 2.60 17.82 -9.59
N ILE A 301 3.23 18.11 -8.45
CA ILE A 301 2.78 17.59 -7.15
C ILE A 301 1.37 18.10 -6.82
N LYS A 302 1.11 19.39 -7.07
CA LYS A 302 -0.20 20.00 -6.85
C LYS A 302 -1.28 19.31 -7.68
N GLN A 303 -1.05 19.08 -8.96
CA GLN A 303 -2.00 18.39 -9.85
C GLN A 303 -2.30 16.96 -9.38
N GLN A 304 -1.30 16.20 -8.93
CA GLN A 304 -1.50 14.86 -8.37
C GLN A 304 -2.39 14.90 -7.12
N ALA A 305 -2.14 15.86 -6.21
CA ALA A 305 -2.93 16.04 -5.01
C ALA A 305 -4.38 16.49 -5.33
N GLU A 306 -4.58 17.42 -6.26
CA GLU A 306 -5.90 17.89 -6.69
C GLU A 306 -6.71 16.78 -7.38
N ALA A 307 -6.05 15.96 -8.23
CA ALA A 307 -6.68 14.80 -8.85
C ALA A 307 -7.16 13.79 -7.79
N CYS A 308 -6.33 13.50 -6.79
CA CYS A 308 -6.72 12.68 -5.65
C CYS A 308 -7.94 13.28 -4.91
N ILE A 309 -7.88 14.57 -4.55
CA ILE A 309 -8.97 15.26 -3.84
C ILE A 309 -10.29 15.17 -4.60
N GLN A 310 -10.27 15.34 -5.93
CA GLN A 310 -11.47 15.24 -6.73
C GLN A 310 -12.11 13.85 -6.63
N LYS A 311 -11.32 12.79 -6.84
CA LYS A 311 -11.81 11.39 -6.76
C LYS A 311 -12.40 11.06 -5.40
N VAL A 312 -11.67 11.38 -4.33
CA VAL A 312 -12.08 10.99 -2.98
C VAL A 312 -13.31 11.76 -2.53
N LYS A 313 -13.52 12.99 -3.01
CA LYS A 313 -14.76 13.75 -2.82
C LYS A 313 -15.93 13.13 -3.56
N ASP A 314 -15.74 12.71 -4.81
CA ASP A 314 -16.79 12.02 -5.59
C ASP A 314 -17.24 10.73 -4.90
N TRP A 315 -16.33 10.06 -4.19
CA TRP A 315 -16.60 8.85 -3.41
C TRP A 315 -17.00 9.09 -1.96
N HIS A 316 -17.08 10.36 -1.54
CA HIS A 316 -17.40 10.75 -0.16
C HIS A 316 -16.44 10.17 0.90
N ALA A 317 -15.25 9.74 0.49
CA ALA A 317 -14.30 9.00 1.32
C ALA A 317 -13.12 9.90 1.73
N ASP A 318 -13.14 10.45 2.95
CA ASP A 318 -12.06 11.27 3.49
C ASP A 318 -10.78 10.47 3.88
N VAL A 319 -10.14 9.86 2.89
CA VAL A 319 -8.85 9.17 3.03
C VAL A 319 -7.64 10.11 3.06
N ILE A 320 -7.86 11.42 2.90
CA ILE A 320 -6.82 12.47 2.92
C ILE A 320 -6.68 13.16 4.30
N GLY A 321 -7.49 12.74 5.27
CA GLY A 321 -7.40 13.18 6.66
C GLY A 321 -7.88 14.62 6.92
N ALA A 322 -8.84 15.12 6.14
CA ALA A 322 -9.38 16.46 6.32
C ALA A 322 -10.17 16.59 7.64
N GLY A 323 -11.03 15.62 7.94
CA GLY A 323 -11.78 15.52 9.18
C GLY A 323 -10.87 15.37 10.39
N GLU A 324 -9.79 14.59 10.26
CA GLU A 324 -8.78 14.48 11.32
C GLU A 324 -8.05 15.80 11.56
N ALA A 325 -7.72 16.54 10.50
CA ALA A 325 -7.12 17.86 10.61
C ALA A 325 -8.06 18.84 11.33
N ILE A 326 -9.36 18.82 11.01
CA ILE A 326 -10.38 19.63 11.69
C ILE A 326 -10.50 19.20 13.16
N HIS A 327 -10.57 17.91 13.44
CA HIS A 327 -10.65 17.39 14.81
C HIS A 327 -9.45 17.83 15.65
N ARG A 328 -8.24 17.72 15.11
CA ARG A 328 -6.99 18.11 15.79
C ARG A 328 -6.93 19.61 16.04
N SER A 329 -7.36 20.43 15.08
CA SER A 329 -7.29 21.89 15.19
C SER A 329 -8.42 22.50 16.01
N ARG A 330 -9.65 21.99 15.86
CA ARG A 330 -10.90 22.52 16.46
C ARG A 330 -11.81 21.38 16.94
N PRO A 331 -11.48 20.70 18.07
CA PRO A 331 -12.26 19.55 18.54
C PRO A 331 -13.75 19.83 18.77
N ARG A 332 -14.09 21.03 19.26
CA ARG A 332 -15.49 21.44 19.50
C ARG A 332 -16.31 21.57 18.22
N GLU A 333 -15.71 22.11 17.15
CA GLU A 333 -16.39 22.20 15.86
C GLU A 333 -16.52 20.82 15.22
N TRP A 334 -15.49 19.97 15.37
CA TRP A 334 -15.58 18.59 14.92
C TRP A 334 -16.73 17.82 15.55
N GLN A 335 -17.02 17.99 16.85
CA GLN A 335 -18.17 17.33 17.47
C GLN A 335 -19.51 17.66 16.81
N ARG A 336 -19.64 18.84 16.16
CA ARG A 336 -20.84 19.23 15.40
C ARG A 336 -20.82 18.73 13.95
N LEU A 337 -19.63 18.54 13.39
CA LEU A 337 -19.43 18.15 11.99
C LEU A 337 -19.39 16.64 11.78
N LYS A 338 -18.88 15.88 12.76
CA LYS A 338 -18.60 14.44 12.66
C LYS A 338 -19.81 13.63 12.23
N ASP A 339 -21.00 13.98 12.71
CA ASP A 339 -22.23 13.29 12.38
C ASP A 339 -22.62 13.67 10.94
N GLY A 340 -22.64 12.70 10.04
CA GLY A 340 -22.81 12.93 8.60
C GLY A 340 -21.61 13.61 7.93
N TRP A 341 -20.40 13.41 8.47
CA TRP A 341 -19.15 13.92 7.87
C TRP A 341 -19.01 13.47 6.41
N GLU A 342 -19.33 12.20 6.12
CA GLU A 342 -19.34 11.63 4.77
C GLU A 342 -20.11 12.50 3.77
N GLN A 343 -21.29 13.01 4.12
CA GLN A 343 -22.09 13.84 3.22
C GLN A 343 -21.59 15.30 3.15
N LYS A 344 -20.85 15.76 4.17
CA LYS A 344 -20.30 17.13 4.23
C LYS A 344 -18.93 17.25 3.56
N PHE A 345 -18.15 16.17 3.57
CA PHE A 345 -16.78 16.12 3.05
C PHE A 345 -16.66 16.62 1.59
N PRO A 346 -17.52 16.20 0.63
CA PRO A 346 -17.42 16.66 -0.76
C PRO A 346 -17.46 18.20 -0.90
N SER A 347 -18.32 18.84 -0.10
CA SER A 347 -18.52 20.29 -0.10
C SER A 347 -17.47 21.07 0.71
N THR A 348 -16.58 20.40 1.44
CA THR A 348 -15.56 21.06 2.27
C THR A 348 -14.51 21.73 1.39
N SER A 349 -14.16 22.98 1.70
CA SER A 349 -13.11 23.71 0.97
C SER A 349 -11.74 23.11 1.31
N ILE A 350 -11.07 22.58 0.28
CA ILE A 350 -9.74 22.01 0.39
C ILE A 350 -8.83 22.75 -0.59
N GLU A 351 -7.71 23.25 -0.08
CA GLU A 351 -6.73 24.02 -0.84
C GLU A 351 -5.38 23.31 -0.79
N VAL A 352 -4.67 23.26 -1.92
CA VAL A 352 -3.34 22.65 -1.99
C VAL A 352 -2.34 23.65 -2.58
N THR A 353 -1.17 23.73 -1.96
CA THR A 353 0.00 24.41 -2.50
C THR A 353 1.21 23.51 -2.38
N ALA A 354 2.10 23.54 -3.36
CA ALA A 354 3.38 22.84 -3.33
C ALA A 354 4.55 23.82 -3.55
N ASP A 355 5.66 23.63 -2.84
CA ASP A 355 6.94 24.32 -3.05
C ASP A 355 8.05 23.26 -3.13
N VAL A 356 8.63 23.12 -4.32
CA VAL A 356 9.78 22.24 -4.57
C VAL A 356 11.05 23.06 -4.54
N ARG A 357 12.10 22.51 -3.93
CA ARG A 357 13.45 23.07 -3.90
C ARG A 357 14.47 22.07 -4.39
N VAL A 358 15.24 22.45 -5.40
CA VAL A 358 16.37 21.67 -5.88
C VAL A 358 17.59 21.93 -5.00
N ARG A 359 18.24 20.88 -4.51
CA ARG A 359 19.48 21.01 -3.74
C ARG A 359 20.62 21.40 -4.67
N HIS A 360 21.23 22.57 -4.43
CA HIS A 360 22.23 23.15 -5.33
C HIS A 360 23.58 22.41 -5.38
N GLU A 361 23.90 21.54 -4.42
CA GLU A 361 25.24 20.94 -4.29
C GLU A 361 25.62 19.99 -5.46
N GLY A 362 24.64 19.37 -6.12
CA GLY A 362 24.85 18.47 -7.26
C GLY A 362 25.10 19.18 -8.60
N LEU A 363 24.52 20.37 -8.80
CA LEU A 363 24.65 21.15 -10.04
C LEU A 363 25.97 21.92 -10.12
N ILE A 364 26.61 22.21 -8.98
CA ILE A 364 27.82 23.05 -8.91
C ILE A 364 29.11 22.21 -9.06
N ARG A 365 29.10 20.92 -8.69
CA ARG A 365 30.29 20.05 -8.75
C ARG A 365 30.73 19.66 -10.16
N GLY A 366 29.94 19.92 -11.20
CA GLY A 366 30.36 19.79 -12.60
C GLY A 366 31.29 20.92 -13.08
N ARG A 367 31.66 21.87 -12.22
CA ARG A 367 32.60 22.96 -12.51
C ARG A 367 33.80 22.90 -11.57
N MET A 368 34.75 22.00 -11.85
CA MET A 368 36.16 22.18 -11.52
C MET A 368 37.02 21.48 -12.58
#